data_AF-A0A938BEV2-F1
#
_entry.id   AF-A0A938BEV2-F1
#
_cell.length_a   1.000
_cell.length_b   1.000
_cell.length_c   1.000
_cell.angle_alpha   90.00
_cell.angle_beta   90.00
_cell.angle_gamma   90.00
#
_symmetry.space_group_name_H-M   'P 1'
#
loop_
_entity.id
_entity.type
_entity.pdbx_description
1 polymer ?
#
loop_
_entity_poly.entity_id
_entity_poly.type
_entity_poly.pdbx_seq_one_letter_code
_entity_poly.pdbx_strand_id
1 'polypeptide(L)'
;MIKNYKNLREDELDLSVCRYLTFPKFINMLAYSAIWFSNLNILQDQFEGMMPTQAKVKMFADSQKWKQVFPENLYPQIDGMADRNEEDGRELLVVNCWYLGKADSPKMWKEYSGGSSGIAINSTIRKLSQYVYAWPEYSHIGK
;
A
#
# COMPACT_ATOMS: atom_id res chain seq x y z
N MET A 1 5.27 4.02 -21.80
CA MET A 1 5.35 3.43 -20.44
C MET A 1 4.67 4.41 -19.50
N ILE A 2 3.48 4.10 -18.99
CA ILE A 2 2.65 5.06 -18.25
C ILE A 2 3.19 5.14 -16.81
N LYS A 3 3.52 6.35 -16.37
CA LYS A 3 4.12 6.62 -15.05
C LYS A 3 3.06 6.44 -13.95
N ASN A 4 3.37 5.64 -12.93
CA ASN A 4 2.45 5.33 -11.82
C ASN A 4 2.74 6.12 -10.53
N TYR A 5 3.25 7.34 -10.67
CA TYR A 5 3.67 8.20 -9.56
C TYR A 5 2.56 9.15 -9.12
N LYS A 6 1.39 8.62 -8.72
CA LYS A 6 0.34 9.52 -8.24
C LYS A 6 0.86 10.25 -6.99
N ASN A 7 0.92 11.57 -7.05
CA ASN A 7 1.27 12.47 -5.93
C ASN A 7 2.72 12.41 -5.42
N LEU A 8 3.69 11.92 -6.20
CA LEU A 8 5.12 12.01 -5.84
C LEU A 8 5.79 13.17 -6.59
N ARG A 9 6.60 13.95 -5.86
CA ARG A 9 7.44 15.01 -6.46
C ARG A 9 8.69 14.40 -7.10
N GLU A 10 9.30 15.10 -8.06
CA GLU A 10 10.47 14.59 -8.78
C GLU A 10 11.65 14.30 -7.83
N ASP A 11 11.83 15.11 -6.78
CA ASP A 11 12.85 14.89 -5.74
C ASP A 11 12.56 13.65 -4.87
N GLU A 12 11.30 13.19 -4.81
CA GLU A 12 10.93 11.99 -4.07
C GLU A 12 11.25 10.70 -4.82
N LEU A 13 11.38 10.74 -6.14
CA LEU A 13 11.62 9.55 -6.97
C LEU A 13 12.97 8.89 -6.68
N ASP A 14 13.94 9.67 -6.22
CA ASP A 14 15.29 9.19 -5.91
C ASP A 14 15.48 8.83 -4.43
N LEU A 15 14.39 8.85 -3.64
CA LEU A 15 14.42 8.34 -2.27
C LEU A 15 14.71 6.84 -2.25
N SER A 16 15.56 6.44 -1.31
CA SER A 16 15.93 5.06 -1.06
C SER A 16 14.77 4.31 -0.43
N VAL A 17 14.50 3.12 -0.97
CA VAL A 17 13.50 2.19 -0.48
C VAL A 17 14.13 0.82 -0.29
N CYS A 18 13.78 0.16 0.79
CA CYS A 18 14.33 -1.14 1.17
C CYS A 18 13.21 -2.15 1.41
N ARG A 19 13.34 -3.34 0.84
CA ARG A 19 12.46 -4.46 1.14
C ARG A 19 13.21 -5.51 1.93
N TYR A 20 12.67 -5.84 3.09
CA TYR A 20 13.16 -6.90 3.95
C TYR A 20 12.35 -8.16 3.69
N LEU A 21 13.00 -9.31 3.61
CA LEU A 21 12.35 -10.59 3.41
C LEU A 21 13.23 -11.74 3.92
N THR A 22 12.63 -12.92 4.06
CA THR A 22 13.36 -14.15 4.38
C THR A 22 14.13 -14.65 3.17
N PHE A 23 15.23 -15.37 3.38
CA PHE A 23 15.99 -16.02 2.29
C PHE A 23 15.11 -16.87 1.34
N PRO A 24 14.17 -17.72 1.82
CA PRO A 24 13.27 -18.45 0.92
C PRO A 24 12.41 -17.56 0.02
N LYS A 25 11.88 -16.44 0.54
CA LYS A 25 11.12 -15.47 -0.26
C LYS A 25 12.00 -14.82 -1.34
N PHE A 26 13.29 -14.64 -1.06
CA PHE A 26 14.23 -14.07 -2.03
C PHE A 26 14.51 -15.04 -3.17
N ILE A 27 14.78 -16.30 -2.84
CA ILE A 27 14.97 -17.35 -3.84
C ILE A 27 13.70 -17.52 -4.70
N ASN A 28 12.52 -17.47 -4.09
CA ASN A 28 11.25 -17.51 -4.82
C ASN A 28 11.14 -16.34 -5.82
N MET A 29 11.42 -15.11 -5.39
CA MET A 29 11.41 -13.94 -6.26
C MET A 29 12.36 -14.09 -7.47
N LEU A 30 13.58 -14.59 -7.24
CA LEU A 30 14.55 -14.83 -8.31
C LEU A 30 14.08 -15.92 -9.28
N ALA A 31 13.59 -17.04 -8.75
CA ALA A 31 13.14 -18.17 -9.56
C ALA A 31 11.99 -17.80 -10.50
N TYR A 32 11.04 -16.97 -10.03
CA TYR A 32 9.89 -16.55 -10.83
C TYR A 32 10.11 -15.23 -11.58
N SER A 33 11.22 -14.53 -11.34
CA SER A 33 11.46 -13.16 -11.85
C SER A 33 10.25 -12.24 -11.61
N ALA A 34 9.60 -12.41 -10.45
CA ALA A 34 8.35 -11.75 -10.11
C ALA A 34 8.31 -11.39 -8.62
N ILE A 35 7.57 -10.33 -8.30
CA ILE A 35 7.36 -9.88 -6.92
C ILE A 35 5.98 -10.29 -6.43
N TRP A 36 5.92 -10.82 -5.21
CA TRP A 36 4.67 -11.20 -4.58
C TRP A 36 3.93 -10.00 -3.97
N PHE A 37 2.63 -9.90 -4.22
CA PHE A 37 1.73 -8.97 -3.54
C PHE A 37 0.86 -9.75 -2.54
N SER A 38 0.92 -9.35 -1.27
CA SER A 38 0.11 -9.94 -0.20
C SER A 38 -1.24 -9.24 -0.15
N ASN A 39 -2.31 -10.01 0.04
CA ASN A 39 -3.61 -9.43 0.38
C ASN A 39 -3.45 -8.62 1.69
N LEU A 40 -4.00 -7.41 1.72
CA LEU A 40 -3.86 -6.52 2.86
C LEU A 40 -4.54 -7.08 4.13
N ASN A 41 -5.61 -7.88 3.97
CA ASN A 41 -6.33 -8.51 5.07
C ASN A 41 -5.48 -9.46 5.93
N ILE A 42 -4.45 -10.10 5.34
CA ILE A 42 -3.57 -11.03 6.06
C ILE A 42 -2.39 -10.34 6.76
N LEU A 43 -2.24 -9.02 6.61
CA LEU A 43 -1.17 -8.27 7.26
C LEU A 43 -1.55 -7.98 8.72
N GLN A 44 -0.57 -8.18 9.60
CA GLN A 44 -0.75 -8.06 11.06
C GLN A 44 -0.86 -6.62 11.55
N ASP A 45 -0.39 -5.64 10.77
CA ASP A 45 -0.51 -4.24 11.12
C ASP A 45 -1.93 -3.75 10.81
N GLN A 46 -2.69 -3.47 11.88
CA GLN A 46 -4.05 -2.94 11.80
C GLN A 46 -4.11 -1.54 11.18
N PHE A 47 -3.00 -0.79 11.20
CA PHE A 47 -2.92 0.54 10.60
C PHE A 47 -2.64 0.49 9.10
N GLU A 48 -2.24 -0.66 8.56
CA GLU A 48 -1.90 -0.78 7.15
C GLU A 48 -3.17 -0.74 6.29
N GLY A 49 -3.18 0.20 5.33
CA GLY A 49 -4.33 0.48 4.46
C GLY A 49 -5.51 1.17 5.13
N MET A 50 -5.34 1.68 6.36
CA MET A 50 -6.32 2.57 6.97
C MET A 50 -6.41 3.89 6.19
N MET A 51 -7.62 4.44 6.13
CA MET A 51 -7.84 5.70 5.43
C MET A 51 -7.33 6.88 6.29
N PRO A 52 -6.56 7.83 5.72
CA PRO A 52 -6.13 9.01 6.47
C PRO A 52 -7.33 9.78 7.05
N THR A 53 -7.19 10.31 8.26
CA THR A 53 -8.28 11.04 8.95
C THR A 53 -8.90 12.14 8.09
N GLN A 54 -8.08 12.87 7.33
CA GLN A 54 -8.56 13.92 6.43
C GLN A 54 -9.45 13.37 5.30
N ALA A 55 -9.14 12.18 4.79
CA ALA A 55 -9.98 11.50 3.80
C ALA A 55 -11.31 11.04 4.42
N LYS A 56 -11.30 10.52 5.66
CA LYS A 56 -12.53 10.19 6.41
C LYS A 56 -13.43 11.42 6.61
N VAL A 57 -12.85 12.55 7.02
CA VAL A 57 -13.58 13.82 7.20
C VAL A 57 -14.21 14.28 5.89
N LYS A 58 -13.47 14.19 4.77
CA LYS A 58 -14.00 14.53 3.45
C LYS A 58 -15.14 13.61 3.03
N MET A 59 -15.00 12.29 3.22
CA MET A 59 -16.06 11.32 2.93
C MET A 59 -17.31 11.59 3.76
N PHE A 60 -17.16 11.95 5.04
CA PHE A 60 -18.30 12.34 5.87
C PHE A 60 -18.99 13.61 5.37
N ALA A 61 -18.22 14.61 4.94
CA ALA A 61 -18.80 15.82 4.34
C ALA A 61 -19.54 15.51 3.03
N ASP A 62 -19.03 14.59 2.22
CA ASP A 62 -19.67 14.16 0.98
C ASP A 62 -20.91 13.27 1.25
N SER A 63 -20.92 12.51 2.35
CA SER A 63 -22.09 11.72 2.77
C SER A 63 -23.31 12.62 3.06
N GLN A 64 -23.09 13.79 3.66
CA GLN A 64 -24.16 14.78 3.88
C GLN A 64 -24.76 15.30 2.58
N LYS A 65 -23.95 15.46 1.53
CA LYS A 65 -24.43 15.87 0.19
C LYS A 65 -25.26 14.75 -0.44
N TRP A 66 -24.83 13.50 -0.30
CA TRP A 66 -25.55 12.35 -0.86
C TRP A 66 -26.90 12.16 -0.19
N LYS A 67 -27.02 12.39 1.11
CA LYS A 67 -28.31 12.35 1.80
C LYS A 67 -29.34 13.36 1.26
N GLN A 68 -28.89 14.47 0.65
CA GLN A 68 -29.80 15.43 0.02
C GLN A 68 -30.37 14.93 -1.32
N VAL A 69 -29.74 13.92 -1.93
CA VAL A 69 -30.06 13.41 -3.28
C VAL A 69 -30.71 12.02 -3.23
N PHE A 70 -30.38 11.22 -2.21
CA PHE A 70 -30.86 9.85 -2.06
C PHE A 70 -31.96 9.74 -1.00
N PRO A 71 -32.87 8.75 -1.11
CA PRO A 71 -33.95 8.55 -0.14
C PRO A 71 -33.43 8.10 1.24
N GLU A 72 -34.19 8.42 2.29
CA GLU A 72 -33.81 8.20 3.70
C GLU A 72 -33.48 6.74 4.04
N ASN A 73 -34.11 5.78 3.36
CA ASN A 73 -33.84 4.35 3.56
C ASN A 73 -32.41 3.93 3.17
N LEU A 74 -31.67 4.79 2.46
CA LEU A 74 -30.26 4.59 2.11
C LEU A 74 -29.29 5.31 3.06
N TYR A 75 -29.78 6.09 4.02
CA TYR A 75 -28.91 6.84 4.94
C TYR A 75 -27.98 5.95 5.75
N PRO A 76 -28.41 4.79 6.29
CA PRO A 76 -27.50 3.88 7.00
C PRO A 76 -26.33 3.42 6.11
N GLN A 77 -26.60 3.18 4.83
CA GLN A 77 -25.59 2.79 3.85
C GLN A 77 -24.64 3.95 3.55
N ILE A 78 -25.16 5.17 3.42
CA ILE A 78 -24.35 6.37 3.18
C ILE A 78 -23.45 6.67 4.38
N ASP A 79 -23.97 6.53 5.60
CA ASP A 79 -23.20 6.75 6.84
C ASP A 79 -22.10 5.70 7.04
N GLY A 80 -22.42 4.42 6.82
CA GLY A 80 -21.45 3.32 6.95
C GLY A 80 -20.49 3.17 5.77
N MET A 81 -20.51 4.07 4.78
CA MET A 81 -19.70 3.90 3.57
C MET A 81 -18.20 4.08 3.82
N ALA A 82 -17.81 4.98 4.73
CA ALA A 82 -16.40 5.19 5.04
C ALA A 82 -15.77 3.96 5.72
N ASP A 83 -16.46 3.38 6.70
CA ASP A 83 -15.98 2.22 7.44
C ASP A 83 -15.95 0.98 6.53
N ARG A 84 -17.01 0.75 5.74
CA ARG A 84 -17.03 -0.36 4.76
C ARG A 84 -15.96 -0.22 3.69
N ASN A 85 -15.70 1.00 3.19
CA ASN A 85 -14.61 1.19 2.23
C ASN A 85 -13.24 0.82 2.81
N GLU A 86 -13.03 0.99 4.12
CA GLU A 86 -11.78 0.59 4.78
C GLU A 86 -11.69 -0.92 4.94
N GLU A 87 -12.76 -1.57 5.41
CA GLU A 87 -12.86 -3.03 5.54
C GLU A 87 -12.76 -3.74 4.18
N ASP A 88 -13.60 -3.34 3.22
CA ASP A 88 -13.58 -3.85 1.85
C ASP A 88 -12.21 -3.60 1.20
N GLY A 89 -11.58 -2.46 1.49
CA GLY A 89 -10.24 -2.12 1.05
C GLY A 89 -9.20 -3.16 1.49
N ARG A 90 -9.28 -3.65 2.73
CA ARG A 90 -8.37 -4.69 3.23
C ARG A 90 -8.55 -6.01 2.50
N GLU A 91 -9.77 -6.37 2.11
CA GLU A 91 -10.04 -7.61 1.38
C GLU A 91 -9.66 -7.53 -0.11
N LEU A 92 -9.84 -6.36 -0.72
CA LEU A 92 -9.68 -6.17 -2.16
C LEU A 92 -8.27 -5.75 -2.58
N LEU A 93 -7.52 -5.10 -1.69
CA LEU A 93 -6.18 -4.59 -2.01
C LEU A 93 -5.10 -5.65 -1.77
N VAL A 94 -4.17 -5.70 -2.72
CA VAL A 94 -2.92 -6.45 -2.57
C VAL A 94 -1.75 -5.47 -2.54
N VAL A 95 -0.81 -5.69 -1.65
CA VAL A 95 0.28 -4.76 -1.37
C VAL A 95 1.64 -5.44 -1.41
N ASN A 96 2.66 -4.63 -1.66
CA ASN A 96 4.05 -5.03 -1.73
C ASN A 96 4.85 -4.02 -0.90
N CYS A 97 5.16 -4.36 0.35
CA CYS A 97 5.63 -3.38 1.33
C CYS A 97 7.11 -3.06 1.16
N TRP A 98 7.44 -1.76 1.15
CA TRP A 98 8.80 -1.22 1.11
C TRP A 98 8.98 -0.21 2.23
N TYR A 99 10.11 -0.28 2.94
CA TYR A 99 10.51 0.72 3.91
C TYR A 99 11.15 1.90 3.20
N LEU A 100 10.64 3.11 3.44
CA LEU A 100 11.25 4.34 2.97
C LEU A 100 12.37 4.77 3.92
N GLY A 101 13.62 4.68 3.48
CA GLY A 101 14.77 5.04 4.30
C GLY A 101 16.12 4.69 3.67
N LYS A 102 17.15 5.44 4.06
CA LYS A 102 18.54 5.20 3.65
C LYS A 102 19.29 4.23 4.57
N ALA A 103 18.87 4.13 5.82
CA ALA A 103 19.47 3.28 6.83
C ALA A 103 18.59 2.07 7.11
N ASP A 104 19.22 0.99 7.55
CA ASP A 104 18.53 -0.22 7.96
C ASP A 104 17.59 0.05 9.15
N SER A 105 16.45 -0.63 9.16
CA SER A 105 15.48 -0.56 10.25
C SER A 105 15.50 -1.85 11.07
N PRO A 106 15.93 -1.82 12.35
CA PRO A 106 15.89 -2.99 13.22
C PRO A 106 14.48 -3.58 13.37
N LYS A 107 13.46 -2.72 13.36
CA LYS A 107 12.04 -3.16 13.38
C LYS A 107 11.71 -3.98 12.13
N MET A 108 12.06 -3.47 10.95
CA MET A 108 11.78 -4.15 9.69
C MET A 108 12.53 -5.48 9.56
N TRP A 109 13.79 -5.52 9.99
CA TRP A 109 14.54 -6.78 10.09
C TRP A 109 13.77 -7.79 10.95
N LYS A 110 13.42 -7.41 12.19
CA LYS A 110 12.69 -8.29 13.11
C LYS A 110 11.37 -8.82 12.53
N GLU A 111 10.59 -7.96 11.86
CA GLU A 111 9.24 -8.29 11.39
C GLU A 111 9.23 -9.09 10.08
N TYR A 112 10.19 -8.84 9.17
CA TYR A 112 10.12 -9.37 7.80
C TYR A 112 11.20 -10.39 7.46
N SER A 113 12.30 -10.45 8.22
CA SER A 113 13.48 -11.24 7.85
C SER A 113 13.47 -12.67 8.39
N GLY A 114 12.52 -13.00 9.28
CA GLY A 114 12.39 -14.34 9.86
C GLY A 114 13.58 -14.76 10.73
N GLY A 115 14.35 -13.80 11.26
CA GLY A 115 15.51 -14.04 12.11
C GLY A 115 16.84 -13.97 11.33
N SER A 116 17.67 -15.02 11.44
CA SER A 116 19.10 -14.99 11.11
C SER A 116 19.47 -14.98 9.63
N SER A 117 18.54 -15.33 8.73
CA SER A 117 18.79 -15.46 7.28
C SER A 117 17.93 -14.49 6.48
N GLY A 118 17.91 -13.25 6.94
CA GLY A 118 17.23 -12.16 6.28
C GLY A 118 17.97 -11.64 5.06
N ILE A 119 17.22 -11.12 4.09
CA ILE A 119 17.75 -10.34 2.96
C ILE A 119 17.05 -8.99 2.91
N ALA A 120 17.85 -7.95 2.65
CA ALA A 120 17.39 -6.61 2.34
C ALA A 120 17.69 -6.29 0.86
N ILE A 121 16.67 -5.89 0.11
CA ILE A 121 16.78 -5.40 -1.27
C ILE A 121 16.68 -3.88 -1.22
N ASN A 122 17.74 -3.19 -1.64
CA ASN A 122 17.75 -1.73 -1.74
C ASN A 122 17.47 -1.27 -3.18
N SER A 123 16.63 -0.25 -3.31
CA SER A 123 16.23 0.33 -4.59
C SER A 123 15.89 1.82 -4.42
N THR A 124 15.34 2.43 -5.48
CA THR A 124 14.70 3.76 -5.43
C THR A 124 13.27 3.66 -5.93
N ILE A 125 12.42 4.62 -5.57
CA ILE A 125 11.05 4.69 -6.09
C ILE A 125 11.04 4.71 -7.62
N ARG A 126 11.98 5.46 -8.23
CA ARG A 126 12.20 5.50 -9.68
C ARG A 126 12.50 4.14 -10.29
N LYS A 127 13.37 3.33 -9.66
CA LYS A 127 13.67 1.98 -10.16
C LYS A 127 12.46 1.06 -10.01
N LEU A 128 11.81 1.04 -8.83
CA LEU A 128 10.65 0.16 -8.61
C LEU A 128 9.54 0.40 -9.64
N SER A 129 9.17 1.64 -9.85
CA SER A 129 8.15 2.03 -10.84
C SER A 129 8.51 1.73 -12.30
N GLN A 130 9.80 1.67 -12.64
CA GLN A 130 10.26 1.29 -13.98
C GLN A 130 10.22 -0.22 -14.21
N TYR A 131 10.48 -1.01 -13.16
CA TYR A 131 10.61 -2.47 -13.26
C TYR A 131 9.36 -3.24 -12.81
N VAL A 132 8.45 -2.61 -12.06
CA VAL A 132 7.16 -3.17 -11.69
C VAL A 132 6.10 -2.69 -12.67
N TYR A 133 5.81 -3.53 -13.66
CA TYR A 133 4.75 -3.28 -14.62
C TYR A 133 3.39 -3.53 -13.98
N ALA A 134 2.68 -2.45 -13.69
CA ALA A 134 1.29 -2.48 -13.29
C ALA A 134 0.53 -1.38 -14.04
N TRP A 135 -0.74 -1.65 -14.33
CA TRP A 135 -1.63 -0.69 -14.98
C TRP A 135 -1.88 0.48 -14.02
N PRO A 136 -1.45 1.72 -14.34
CA PRO A 136 -1.48 2.85 -13.38
C PRO A 136 -2.88 3.28 -12.92
N GLU A 137 -3.92 2.86 -13.64
CA GLU A 137 -5.31 2.98 -13.23
C GLU A 137 -5.67 2.07 -12.03
N TYR A 138 -4.99 0.92 -11.89
CA TYR A 138 -5.26 -0.10 -10.86
C TYR A 138 -4.15 -0.27 -9.83
N SER A 139 -3.12 0.57 -9.89
CA SER A 139 -1.98 0.47 -8.99
C SER A 139 -1.54 1.84 -8.51
N HIS A 140 -0.83 1.85 -7.39
CA HIS A 140 -0.36 3.06 -6.76
C HIS A 140 0.99 2.81 -6.11
N ILE A 141 1.93 3.74 -6.30
CA ILE A 141 3.18 3.82 -5.55
C ILE A 141 3.17 5.17 -4.83
N GLY A 142 3.06 5.14 -3.50
CA GLY A 142 2.94 6.34 -2.69
C GLY A 142 3.30 6.08 -1.23
N LYS A 143 3.26 7.15 -0.43
CA LYS A 143 3.35 7.12 1.03
C LYS A 143 1.99 6.92 1.65
#